data_AF-A0A218P442-F1
#
_entry.id   AF-A0A218P442-F1
#
_cell.length_a   1.000
_cell.length_b   1.000
_cell.length_c   1.000
_cell.angle_alpha   90.00
_cell.angle_beta   90.00
_cell.angle_gamma   90.00
#
_symmetry.space_group_name_H-M   'P 1'
#
loop_
_entity.id
_entity.type
_entity.pdbx_description
1 polymer ?
#
loop_
_entity_poly.entity_id
_entity_poly.type
_entity_poly.pdbx_seq_one_letter_code
_entity_poly.pdbx_strand_id
1 'polypeptide(L)'
;MDEDTATILVITAVPFLFFPYIVLFAVGVLDITGVDRMLPGPLFPITASLLSTVIICGILAPVMKFLRKPAPWIKMALTRIGLVAYFLSLLIVNFFFRAR
;
A
#
# COMPACT_ATOMS: atom_id res chain seq x y z
N MET A 1 18.97 10.13 -18.69
CA MET A 1 17.96 9.74 -17.68
C MET A 1 16.62 10.13 -18.29
N ASP A 2 15.95 9.16 -18.92
CA ASP A 2 14.73 9.42 -19.70
C ASP A 2 13.65 10.07 -18.84
N GLU A 3 12.99 11.10 -19.37
CA GLU A 3 11.93 11.85 -18.68
C GLU A 3 10.87 10.92 -18.08
N ASP A 4 10.52 9.84 -18.78
CA ASP A 4 9.64 8.76 -18.31
C ASP A 4 10.04 8.18 -16.94
N THR A 5 11.34 8.06 -16.67
CA THR A 5 11.87 7.46 -15.44
C THR A 5 11.65 8.39 -14.25
N ALA A 6 11.82 9.71 -14.46
CA ALA A 6 11.55 10.71 -13.43
C ALA A 6 10.06 10.77 -13.11
N THR A 7 9.19 10.69 -14.11
CA THR A 7 7.73 10.68 -13.90
C THR A 7 7.29 9.44 -13.12
N ILE A 8 7.81 8.26 -13.45
CA ILE A 8 7.55 7.01 -12.70
C ILE A 8 8.02 7.14 -11.25
N LEU A 9 9.19 7.74 -11.03
CA LEU A 9 9.75 7.92 -9.70
C LEU A 9 8.90 8.86 -8.84
N VAL A 10 8.43 9.98 -9.40
CA VAL A 10 7.53 10.92 -8.71
C VAL A 10 6.18 10.27 -8.42
N ILE A 11 5.62 9.58 -9.42
CA ILE A 11 4.34 8.85 -9.32
C ILE A 11 4.38 7.76 -8.25
N THR A 12 5.53 7.11 -8.06
CA THR A 12 5.70 6.10 -7.02
C THR A 12 6.01 6.74 -5.67
N ALA A 13 6.81 7.81 -5.61
CA ALA A 13 7.17 8.50 -4.37
C ALA A 13 5.97 9.18 -3.69
N VAL A 14 5.04 9.75 -4.45
CA VAL A 14 3.85 10.44 -3.88
C VAL A 14 2.98 9.50 -3.03
N PRO A 15 2.53 8.33 -3.51
CA PRO A 15 1.83 7.32 -2.69
C PRO A 15 2.61 6.88 -1.46
N PHE A 16 3.94 6.78 -1.55
CA PHE A 16 4.81 6.44 -0.43
C PHE A 16 4.88 7.56 0.63
N LEU A 17 4.74 8.82 0.25
CA LEU A 17 4.61 9.94 1.19
C LEU A 17 3.26 9.92 1.94
N PHE A 18 2.19 9.50 1.26
CA PHE A 18 0.86 9.36 1.88
C PHE A 18 0.66 8.04 2.62
N PHE A 19 1.66 7.17 2.61
CA PHE A 19 1.62 5.86 3.23
C PHE A 19 1.12 5.83 4.68
N PRO A 20 1.60 6.68 5.62
CA PRO A 20 1.07 6.68 6.98
C PRO A 20 -0.43 7.04 7.04
N TYR A 21 -0.90 7.92 6.16
CA TYR A 21 -2.32 8.26 6.06
C TYR A 21 -3.15 7.11 5.49
N ILE A 22 -2.63 6.38 4.50
CA ILE A 22 -3.30 5.20 3.92
C ILE A 22 -3.44 4.11 4.98
N VAL A 23 -2.40 3.90 5.79
CA VAL A 23 -2.42 2.94 6.90
C VAL A 23 -3.44 3.35 7.97
N LEU A 24 -3.45 4.62 8.38
CA LEU A 24 -4.43 5.14 9.35
C LEU A 24 -5.87 5.02 8.81
N PHE A 25 -6.07 5.30 7.53
CA PHE A 25 -7.37 5.13 6.88
C PHE A 25 -7.79 3.66 6.88
N ALA A 26 -6.90 2.74 6.52
CA ALA A 26 -7.19 1.31 6.53
C ALA A 26 -7.57 0.81 7.94
N VAL A 27 -6.85 1.25 8.97
CA VAL A 27 -7.19 0.95 10.37
C VAL A 27 -8.55 1.52 10.74
N GLY A 28 -8.84 2.78 10.40
CA GLY A 28 -10.13 3.41 10.66
C GLY A 28 -11.31 2.72 9.95
N VAL A 29 -11.11 2.27 8.71
CA VAL A 29 -12.11 1.48 7.98
C VAL A 29 -12.38 0.15 8.68
N LEU A 30 -11.34 -0.54 9.15
CA LEU A 30 -11.47 -1.80 9.88
C LEU A 30 -12.16 -1.63 11.24
N ASP A 31 -11.90 -0.53 11.95
CA ASP A 31 -12.59 -0.15 13.18
C ASP A 31 -14.08 0.14 12.94
N ILE A 32 -14.40 0.94 11.91
CA ILE A 32 -15.80 1.30 11.58
C ILE A 32 -16.60 0.07 11.17
N THR A 33 -15.97 -0.85 10.43
CA THR A 33 -16.60 -2.10 9.97
C THR A 33 -16.68 -3.16 11.08
N GLY A 34 -16.12 -2.91 12.27
CA GLY A 34 -16.14 -3.83 13.40
C GLY A 34 -15.27 -5.08 13.21
N VAL A 35 -14.36 -5.02 12.24
CA VAL A 35 -13.47 -6.12 11.86
C VAL A 35 -12.39 -6.33 12.94
N ASP A 36 -12.03 -5.27 13.66
CA ASP A 36 -11.21 -5.30 14.89
C ASP A 36 -11.74 -6.27 15.96
N ARG A 37 -13.06 -6.36 16.10
CA ARG A 37 -13.72 -7.23 17.10
C ARG A 37 -13.83 -8.68 16.66
N MET A 38 -13.73 -8.94 15.35
CA MET A 38 -13.86 -10.28 14.78
C MET A 38 -12.52 -10.98 14.57
N LEU A 39 -11.41 -10.24 14.49
CA LEU A 39 -10.09 -10.81 14.27
C LEU A 39 -9.26 -10.86 15.57
N PRO A 40 -8.63 -12.01 15.89
CA PRO A 40 -7.68 -12.09 16.97
C PRO A 40 -6.49 -11.15 16.73
N GLY A 41 -5.92 -10.62 17.82
CA GLY A 41 -4.89 -9.56 17.83
C GLY A 41 -3.83 -9.57 16.71
N PRO A 42 -3.19 -10.71 16.37
CA PRO A 42 -2.17 -10.73 15.31
C PRO A 42 -2.72 -10.69 13.88
N LEU A 43 -4.00 -10.99 13.65
CA LEU A 43 -4.60 -10.96 12.31
C LEU A 43 -5.05 -9.55 11.89
N PHE A 44 -5.35 -8.68 12.86
CA PHE A 44 -5.69 -7.28 12.60
C PHE A 44 -4.60 -6.49 11.83
N PRO A 45 -3.31 -6.52 12.23
CA PRO A 45 -2.27 -5.83 11.48
C PRO A 45 -2.05 -6.40 10.08
N ILE A 46 -2.33 -7.69 9.89
CA ILE A 46 -2.25 -8.37 8.59
C ILE A 46 -3.36 -7.87 7.67
N THR A 47 -4.60 -7.78 8.14
CA THR A 47 -5.72 -7.25 7.34
C THR A 47 -5.56 -5.76 7.03
N ALA A 48 -5.12 -4.96 7.99
CA ALA A 48 -4.85 -3.53 7.79
C ALA A 48 -3.75 -3.28 6.74
N SER A 49 -2.66 -4.05 6.80
CA SER A 49 -1.57 -3.96 5.83
C SER A 49 -1.97 -4.44 4.44
N LEU A 50 -2.75 -5.52 4.34
CA LEU A 50 -3.33 -5.99 3.08
C LEU A 50 -4.23 -4.92 2.44
N LEU A 51 -5.14 -4.32 3.20
CA LEU A 51 -6.04 -3.29 2.70
C LEU A 51 -5.28 -2.06 2.19
N SER A 52 -4.29 -1.60 2.97
CA SER A 52 -3.40 -0.50 2.59
C SER A 52 -2.66 -0.79 1.28
N THR A 53 -2.15 -2.01 1.14
CA THR A 53 -1.44 -2.47 -0.06
C THR A 53 -2.35 -2.50 -1.29
N VAL A 54 -3.59 -2.98 -1.13
CA VAL A 54 -4.58 -3.01 -2.22
C VAL A 54 -4.92 -1.60 -2.69
N ILE A 55 -5.07 -0.65 -1.77
CA ILE A 55 -5.32 0.76 -2.12
C ILE A 55 -4.15 1.32 -2.94
N ILE A 56 -2.91 1.12 -2.48
CA ILE A 56 -1.70 1.59 -3.18
C ILE A 56 -1.60 0.97 -4.57
N CYS A 57 -1.77 -0.35 -4.69
CA CYS A 57 -1.74 -1.05 -5.96
C CYS A 57 -2.88 -0.60 -6.90
N GLY A 58 -4.08 -0.34 -6.35
CA GLY A 58 -5.23 0.16 -7.09
C GLY A 58 -5.02 1.56 -7.66
N ILE A 59 -4.27 2.42 -6.97
CA ILE A 59 -3.89 3.75 -7.47
C ILE A 59 -2.75 3.64 -8.50
N LEU A 60 -1.75 2.79 -8.26
CA LEU A 60 -0.59 2.65 -9.17
C LEU A 60 -0.95 2.01 -10.52
N ALA A 61 -1.85 1.03 -10.54
CA ALA A 61 -2.22 0.29 -11.74
C ALA A 61 -2.70 1.19 -12.90
N PRO A 62 -3.67 2.10 -12.72
CA PRO A 62 -4.11 3.01 -13.79
C PRO A 62 -3.00 3.99 -14.19
N VAL A 63 -2.14 4.43 -13.26
CA VAL A 63 -1.05 5.35 -13.59
C VAL A 63 0.02 4.67 -14.46
N MET A 64 0.38 3.43 -14.16
CA MET A 64 1.30 2.66 -15.00
C MET A 64 0.72 2.33 -16.37
N LYS A 65 -0.60 2.12 -16.45
CA LYS A 65 -1.32 1.95 -17.72
C LYS A 65 -1.32 3.24 -18.54
N PHE A 66 -1.44 4.40 -17.89
CA PHE A 66 -1.37 5.72 -18.55
C PHE A 66 0.00 5.97 -19.20
N LEU A 67 1.08 5.48 -18.56
CA LEU A 67 2.45 5.57 -19.07
C LEU A 67 2.77 4.59 -20.23
N ARG A 68 1.75 3.92 -20.80
CA ARG A 68 1.86 2.97 -21.94
C ARG A 68 2.95 1.88 -21.77
N LYS A 69 3.35 1.55 -20.54
CA LYS A 69 4.36 0.50 -20.30
C LYS A 69 3.79 -0.89 -20.65
N PRO A 70 4.63 -1.83 -21.13
CA PRO A 70 4.18 -3.16 -21.49
C PRO A 70 3.59 -3.90 -20.28
N ALA A 71 2.43 -4.53 -20.46
CA ALA A 71 1.70 -5.26 -19.41
C ALA A 71 2.54 -6.22 -18.54
N PRO A 72 3.50 -7.02 -19.07
CA PRO A 72 4.35 -7.87 -18.22
C PRO A 72 5.23 -7.06 -17.26
N TRP A 73 5.73 -5.89 -17.69
CA TRP A 73 6.54 -5.02 -16.86
C TRP A 73 5.70 -4.39 -15.73
N ILE A 74 4.47 -3.96 -16.05
CA ILE A 74 3.52 -3.44 -15.05
C ILE A 74 3.26 -4.49 -13.97
N LYS A 75 2.96 -5.75 -14.35
CA LYS A 75 2.72 -6.82 -13.37
C LYS A 75 3.92 -7.03 -12.45
N MET A 76 5.13 -7.04 -12.99
CA MET A 76 6.37 -7.24 -12.23
C MET A 76 6.68 -6.05 -11.30
N ALA A 77 6.46 -4.82 -11.76
CA ALA A 77 6.62 -3.61 -10.95
C ALA A 77 5.57 -3.53 -9.83
N LEU A 78 4.29 -3.80 -10.14
CA LEU A 78 3.20 -3.77 -9.17
C LEU A 78 3.35 -4.84 -8.10
N THR A 79 3.83 -6.05 -8.45
CA THR A 79 4.10 -7.09 -7.45
C THR A 79 5.25 -6.72 -6.54
N ARG A 80 6.34 -6.14 -7.06
CA ARG A 80 7.45 -5.65 -6.23
C ARG A 80 7.01 -4.52 -5.30
N ILE A 81 6.31 -3.53 -5.84
CA ILE A 81 5.85 -2.38 -5.05
C ILE A 81 4.79 -2.80 -4.04
N GLY A 82 3.86 -3.67 -4.42
CA GLY A 82 2.87 -4.24 -3.52
C GLY A 82 3.51 -5.03 -2.38
N LEU A 83 4.56 -5.81 -2.67
CA LEU A 83 5.29 -6.55 -1.64
C LEU A 83 6.03 -5.61 -0.67
N VAL A 84 6.72 -4.59 -1.19
CA VAL A 84 7.36 -3.55 -0.36
C VAL A 84 6.32 -2.81 0.48
N ALA A 85 5.22 -2.37 -0.12
CA ALA A 85 4.12 -1.69 0.57
C ALA A 85 3.47 -2.59 1.64
N TYR A 86 3.36 -3.89 1.40
CA TYR A 86 2.85 -4.81 2.40
C TYR A 86 3.78 -4.89 3.61
N PHE A 87 5.07 -5.15 3.40
CA PHE A 87 6.04 -5.22 4.49
C PHE A 87 6.15 -3.90 5.26
N LEU A 88 6.15 -2.77 4.57
CA LEU A 88 6.23 -1.45 5.19
C LEU A 88 4.97 -1.15 6.01
N SER A 89 3.78 -1.49 5.49
CA SER A 89 2.52 -1.34 6.22
C SER A 89 2.51 -2.21 7.46
N LEU A 90 2.95 -3.46 7.33
CA LEU A 90 2.98 -4.41 8.43
C LEU A 90 3.95 -3.97 9.53
N LEU A 91 5.08 -3.37 9.16
CA LEU A 91 6.05 -2.79 10.10
C LEU A 91 5.46 -1.57 10.83
N ILE A 92 4.82 -0.65 10.10
CA ILE A 92 4.19 0.55 10.69
C ILE A 92 3.05 0.17 11.62
N VAL A 93 2.15 -0.72 11.19
CA VAL A 93 1.02 -1.15 12.03
C VAL A 93 1.54 -1.88 13.27
N ASN A 94 2.51 -2.79 13.15
CA ASN A 94 3.12 -3.41 14.33
C ASN A 94 3.78 -2.40 15.26
N PHE A 95 4.44 -1.38 14.73
CA PHE A 95 5.04 -0.32 15.54
C PHE A 95 3.97 0.47 16.32
N PHE A 96 2.87 0.85 15.66
CA PHE A 96 1.76 1.56 16.31
C PHE A 96 1.03 0.70 17.35
N PHE A 97 0.79 -0.58 17.07
CA PHE A 97 0.06 -1.47 17.97
C PHE A 97 0.92 -2.02 19.11
N ARG A 98 2.24 -2.15 18.93
CA ARG A 98 3.16 -2.56 20.00
C ARG A 98 3.48 -1.42 20.98
N ALA A 99 3.17 -0.17 20.61
CA ALA A 99 3.32 1.01 21.45
C ALA A 99 2.08 1.33 22.30
N ARG A 100 0.98 0.58 22.14
CA ARG A 100 -0.23 0.63 22.98
C ARG A 100 -0.23 -0.51 23.99
#